data_AF-A0A7W7VP09-F1
#
_entry.id   AF-A0A7W7VP09-F1
#
_cell.length_a   1.000
_cell.length_b   1.000
_cell.length_c   1.000
_cell.angle_alpha   90.00
_cell.angle_beta   90.00
_cell.angle_gamma   90.00
#
_symmetry.space_group_name_H-M   'P 1'
#
loop_
_entity.id
_entity.type
_entity.pdbx_description
1 polymer ?
#
loop_
_entity_poly.entity_id
_entity_poly.type
_entity_poly.pdbx_seq_one_letter_code
_entity_poly.pdbx_strand_id
1 'polypeptide(L)'
;MSWRASDFPEEEAWPPGRGGASPGDESEHESDWHPESLPTFNWRRAVLFGTLSVVVAGAGIWLIRANSATPQTLVADPSPQTPAAGWGTASPSPSETPAPSASIYVDRSGTGERPSEPAPTGKTSIGSTAEPKAPQFTVRQAYRVHGSYQKGLSSVQSRMDEAAMGKLEAGLAVEMTRASFKTARLQGESVASGTWPNPQVWVPRHVEGSPDWFVAVAHETGIARVVDVMSSTPSGWRLVASGADTRAVLPPFPKIATDAEGYATSLPENATGLVATPRQIAEQHLASLESVKPDKRFEDGPWTSETVKFWQQERAQLEDAGWILSLTYRREGPIRALRTGDGGALVWYAARSTDTRMAERAGAKVTLKGSAAVRTRNKAFTHSASATYGRMYVTYVPPAGSTDPVRVLGEWSEVLESHGD
;
A
#
# COMPACT_ATOMS: atom_id res chain seq x y z
N MET A 1 -42.51 -44.76 -51.54
CA MET A 1 -41.08 -44.46 -51.82
C MET A 1 -40.98 -43.94 -53.25
N SER A 2 -40.22 -42.87 -53.44
CA SER A 2 -39.86 -42.25 -54.73
C SER A 2 -40.97 -41.48 -55.46
N TRP A 3 -40.82 -40.16 -55.51
CA TRP A 3 -41.35 -39.33 -56.60
C TRP A 3 -40.19 -38.55 -57.22
N ARG A 4 -40.06 -38.70 -58.54
CA ARG A 4 -39.11 -38.00 -59.41
C ARG A 4 -39.66 -36.63 -59.82
N ALA A 5 -38.73 -35.73 -60.11
CA ALA A 5 -38.91 -34.49 -60.86
C ALA A 5 -39.54 -34.71 -62.24
N SER A 6 -40.34 -33.74 -62.70
CA SER A 6 -40.28 -33.06 -64.02
C SER A 6 -41.47 -32.10 -64.18
N ASP A 7 -41.20 -30.96 -64.82
CA ASP A 7 -42.09 -30.15 -65.68
C ASP A 7 -42.82 -28.88 -65.16
N PHE A 8 -42.66 -27.84 -66.02
CA PHE A 8 -43.43 -26.60 -66.27
C PHE A 8 -42.91 -25.27 -65.66
N PRO A 9 -43.10 -24.12 -66.35
CA PRO A 9 -42.41 -23.72 -67.59
C PRO A 9 -41.85 -22.28 -67.52
N GLU A 10 -41.10 -21.90 -68.56
CA GLU A 10 -40.68 -20.52 -68.87
C GLU A 10 -41.87 -19.61 -69.18
N GLU A 11 -41.87 -18.39 -68.63
CA GLU A 11 -42.49 -17.24 -69.28
C GLU A 11 -41.66 -15.97 -69.00
N GLU A 12 -41.24 -15.34 -70.11
CA GLU A 12 -40.43 -14.14 -70.20
C GLU A 12 -41.22 -12.86 -69.90
N ALA A 13 -40.62 -11.92 -69.17
CA ALA A 13 -40.76 -10.47 -69.42
C ALA A 13 -39.61 -9.68 -68.77
N TRP A 14 -38.81 -9.00 -69.60
CA TRP A 14 -37.80 -7.96 -69.27
C TRP A 14 -38.45 -6.55 -69.34
N PRO A 15 -37.84 -5.38 -68.96
CA PRO A 15 -36.39 -5.10 -68.80
C PRO A 15 -36.07 -4.11 -67.62
N PRO A 16 -34.98 -3.28 -67.60
CA PRO A 16 -34.00 -3.30 -66.50
C PRO A 16 -33.89 -1.98 -65.70
N GLY A 17 -33.61 -2.10 -64.40
CA GLY A 17 -33.27 -0.95 -63.55
C GLY A 17 -31.96 -1.17 -62.79
N ARG A 18 -30.84 -0.65 -63.34
CA ARG A 18 -29.58 -0.37 -62.64
C ARG A 18 -29.86 0.50 -61.42
N GLY A 19 -29.17 0.42 -60.28
CA GLY A 19 -27.95 -0.27 -59.89
C GLY A 19 -27.53 0.26 -58.50
N GLY A 20 -26.56 -0.40 -57.87
CA GLY A 20 -25.89 0.11 -56.67
C GLY A 20 -26.12 -0.73 -55.42
N ALA A 21 -25.54 -1.93 -55.39
CA ALA A 21 -25.16 -2.55 -54.13
C ALA A 21 -23.99 -1.76 -53.55
N SER A 22 -24.15 -1.16 -52.37
CA SER A 22 -23.01 -0.80 -51.52
C SER A 22 -22.67 -2.02 -50.65
N PRO A 23 -21.40 -2.46 -50.62
CA PRO A 23 -20.96 -3.50 -49.70
C PRO A 23 -20.96 -2.97 -48.28
N GLY A 24 -21.20 -3.88 -47.33
CA GLY A 24 -21.45 -3.61 -45.93
C GLY A 24 -20.41 -2.71 -45.27
N ASP A 25 -20.94 -1.71 -44.56
CA ASP A 25 -20.20 -0.96 -43.56
C ASP A 25 -20.54 -1.57 -42.19
N GLU A 26 -20.00 -2.77 -41.95
CA GLU A 26 -19.87 -3.34 -40.61
C GLU A 26 -18.55 -2.82 -40.02
N SER A 27 -18.50 -1.52 -39.72
CA SER A 27 -17.35 -0.91 -39.04
C SER A 27 -17.77 0.08 -37.95
N GLU A 28 -18.83 -0.22 -37.20
CA GLU A 28 -19.21 0.58 -36.03
C GLU A 28 -19.66 -0.32 -34.88
N HIS A 29 -18.69 -0.90 -34.18
CA HIS A 29 -18.69 -1.15 -32.73
C HIS A 29 -17.32 -1.73 -32.33
N GLU A 30 -16.23 -1.06 -32.72
CA GLU A 30 -15.07 -1.04 -31.81
C GLU A 30 -15.55 -0.29 -30.57
N SER A 31 -15.83 -1.06 -29.52
CA SER A 31 -16.06 -0.52 -28.20
C SER A 31 -14.90 0.43 -27.87
N ASP A 32 -15.19 1.73 -27.80
CA ASP A 32 -14.38 2.75 -27.14
C ASP A 32 -14.24 2.36 -25.66
N TRP A 33 -13.42 1.34 -25.44
CA TRP A 33 -13.00 0.92 -24.13
C TRP A 33 -11.84 1.84 -23.77
N HIS A 34 -12.05 2.67 -22.75
CA HIS A 34 -11.04 3.56 -22.20
C HIS A 34 -10.35 2.88 -21.00
N PRO A 35 -9.19 2.23 -21.17
CA PRO A 35 -8.40 1.70 -20.06
C PRO A 35 -7.61 2.81 -19.39
N GLU A 36 -8.31 3.70 -18.69
CA GLU A 36 -7.66 4.71 -17.89
C GLU A 36 -7.98 4.53 -16.41
N SER A 37 -6.91 4.63 -15.64
CA SER A 37 -6.82 4.52 -14.19
C SER A 37 -6.97 3.10 -13.60
N LEU A 38 -5.83 2.42 -13.41
CA LEU A 38 -5.56 2.14 -12.01
C LEU A 38 -5.42 3.52 -11.36
N PRO A 39 -6.08 3.82 -10.25
CA PRO A 39 -5.72 4.99 -9.49
C PRO A 39 -4.27 4.76 -9.06
N THR A 40 -3.30 5.21 -9.86
CA THR A 40 -2.03 5.71 -9.34
C THR A 40 -2.39 7.01 -8.64
N PHE A 41 -3.20 6.87 -7.58
CA PHE A 41 -3.53 7.92 -6.67
C PHE A 41 -2.21 8.23 -5.99
N ASN A 42 -1.48 9.15 -6.61
CA ASN A 42 -0.35 9.76 -5.99
C ASN A 42 -0.95 10.64 -4.90
N TRP A 43 -1.09 10.10 -3.70
CA TRP A 43 -1.64 10.85 -2.56
C TRP A 43 -0.83 12.13 -2.30
N ARG A 44 0.47 12.14 -2.68
CA ARG A 44 1.32 13.33 -2.71
C ARG A 44 0.99 14.30 -3.84
N ARG A 45 -0.05 14.08 -4.64
CA ARG A 45 -0.70 15.05 -5.53
C ARG A 45 -2.10 15.44 -5.05
N ALA A 46 -2.71 14.68 -4.15
CA ALA A 46 -4.11 14.83 -3.75
C ALA A 46 -4.36 15.57 -2.44
N VAL A 47 -3.34 16.05 -1.73
CA VAL A 47 -3.56 16.95 -0.56
C VAL A 47 -3.75 18.37 -1.08
N LEU A 48 -4.96 18.66 -1.57
CA LEU A 48 -5.44 20.02 -1.77
C LEU A 48 -5.98 20.53 -0.43
N PHE A 49 -5.39 21.62 0.04
CA PHE A 49 -5.84 22.53 1.10
C PHE A 49 -6.95 22.04 2.03
N GLY A 50 -6.60 21.80 3.29
CA GLY A 50 -7.56 21.78 4.38
C GLY A 50 -8.19 23.16 4.57
N THR A 51 -9.27 23.44 3.82
CA THR A 51 -10.44 24.24 4.19
C THR A 51 -11.45 24.22 3.05
N LEU A 52 -12.65 23.70 3.35
CA LEU A 52 -13.91 23.84 2.62
C LEU A 52 -13.95 23.38 1.15
N SER A 53 -14.26 22.10 0.94
CA SER A 53 -15.03 21.66 -0.23
C SER A 53 -15.82 20.42 0.14
N VAL A 54 -17.10 20.62 0.44
CA VAL A 54 -18.11 19.55 0.63
C VAL A 54 -18.73 19.25 -0.73
N VAL A 55 -18.61 17.98 -1.15
CA VAL A 55 -19.51 17.14 -1.97
C VAL A 55 -20.09 17.72 -3.26
N VAL A 56 -19.82 17.07 -4.41
CA VAL A 56 -20.87 16.37 -5.20
C VAL A 56 -20.24 15.17 -5.92
N ALA A 57 -20.80 13.99 -5.69
CA ALA A 57 -20.76 12.87 -6.63
C ALA A 57 -22.16 12.72 -7.25
N GLY A 58 -22.24 12.51 -8.57
CA GLY A 58 -23.42 11.88 -9.20
C GLY A 58 -23.92 12.49 -10.51
N ALA A 59 -23.94 11.63 -11.54
CA ALA A 59 -24.80 11.58 -12.72
C ALA A 59 -24.54 12.54 -13.90
N GLY A 60 -24.55 11.96 -15.11
CA GLY A 60 -24.42 12.67 -16.38
C GLY A 60 -25.75 13.02 -17.06
N ILE A 61 -25.58 13.84 -18.12
CA ILE A 61 -26.39 13.98 -19.34
C ILE A 61 -27.61 14.95 -19.35
N TRP A 62 -27.63 15.78 -20.43
CA TRP A 62 -28.69 16.54 -21.16
C TRP A 62 -28.95 18.07 -20.90
N LEU A 63 -28.48 18.88 -21.88
CA LEU A 63 -29.01 20.07 -22.62
C LEU A 63 -29.49 21.44 -22.03
N ILE A 64 -29.07 22.48 -22.81
CA ILE A 64 -29.68 23.78 -23.19
C ILE A 64 -29.61 25.03 -22.26
N ARG A 65 -28.98 26.08 -22.83
CA ARG A 65 -29.13 27.55 -22.75
C ARG A 65 -29.23 28.31 -21.39
N ALA A 66 -28.33 29.32 -21.34
CA ALA A 66 -28.54 30.75 -21.08
C ALA A 66 -28.32 31.36 -19.67
N ASN A 67 -27.52 32.44 -19.71
CA ASN A 67 -27.51 33.69 -18.92
C ASN A 67 -27.15 33.70 -17.41
N SER A 68 -25.97 34.28 -17.17
CA SER A 68 -25.65 35.37 -16.21
C SER A 68 -26.52 35.59 -14.97
N ALA A 69 -25.92 35.41 -13.79
CA ALA A 69 -26.08 36.33 -12.64
C ALA A 69 -24.94 36.16 -11.61
N THR A 70 -24.60 37.29 -11.00
CA THR A 70 -23.55 37.64 -10.03
C THR A 70 -23.63 36.88 -8.69
N PRO A 71 -22.50 36.63 -7.98
CA PRO A 71 -22.53 35.97 -6.67
C PRO A 71 -22.95 36.93 -5.54
N GLN A 72 -23.87 36.48 -4.68
CA GLN A 72 -24.12 37.08 -3.37
C GLN A 72 -23.23 36.43 -2.31
N THR A 73 -22.45 37.26 -1.65
CA THR A 73 -21.63 36.93 -0.48
C THR A 73 -22.52 36.77 0.75
N LEU A 74 -22.55 35.59 1.36
CA LEU A 74 -23.20 35.38 2.66
C LEU A 74 -22.14 35.28 3.75
N VAL A 75 -22.14 36.29 4.62
CA VAL A 75 -21.32 36.38 5.84
C VAL A 75 -21.98 35.51 6.91
N ALA A 76 -21.21 34.64 7.55
CA ALA A 76 -21.61 33.96 8.78
C ALA A 76 -20.57 34.22 9.88
N ASP A 77 -21.07 34.83 10.94
CA ASP A 77 -20.42 35.24 12.19
C ASP A 77 -20.16 34.01 13.09
N PRO A 78 -18.98 33.85 13.72
CA PRO A 78 -18.70 32.71 14.59
C PRO A 78 -19.07 33.04 16.04
N SER A 79 -19.79 32.14 16.71
CA SER A 79 -19.76 32.07 18.18
C SER A 79 -19.91 30.64 18.71
N PRO A 80 -19.27 30.32 19.85
CA PRO A 80 -18.91 28.96 20.24
C PRO A 80 -19.91 28.35 21.24
N GLN A 81 -20.08 27.03 21.21
CA GLN A 81 -20.71 26.28 22.29
C GLN A 81 -19.92 25.01 22.63
N THR A 82 -19.60 24.90 23.92
CA THR A 82 -19.10 23.72 24.64
C THR A 82 -19.73 23.77 26.04
N PRO A 83 -19.69 22.70 26.85
CA PRO A 83 -20.27 21.37 26.70
C PRO A 83 -21.37 21.11 27.76
N ALA A 84 -22.23 20.11 27.54
CA ALA A 84 -23.07 19.55 28.61
C ALA A 84 -22.56 18.17 29.04
N ALA A 85 -22.29 18.06 30.34
CA ALA A 85 -22.01 16.84 31.07
C ALA A 85 -23.27 16.00 31.28
N GLY A 86 -23.13 14.67 31.32
CA GLY A 86 -24.17 13.73 31.71
C GLY A 86 -23.55 12.52 32.41
N TRP A 87 -23.90 12.36 33.67
CA TRP A 87 -23.44 11.33 34.61
C TRP A 87 -24.29 10.07 34.56
N GLY A 88 -23.73 8.95 35.04
CA GLY A 88 -24.43 7.74 35.49
C GLY A 88 -24.04 6.49 34.68
N THR A 89 -23.76 5.32 35.23
CA THR A 89 -23.81 4.76 36.60
C THR A 89 -23.09 3.40 36.55
N ALA A 90 -22.56 2.96 37.68
CA ALA A 90 -21.69 1.80 37.83
C ALA A 90 -22.40 0.44 38.01
N SER A 91 -21.61 -0.63 37.77
CA SER A 91 -21.59 -1.96 38.43
C SER A 91 -22.60 -3.05 38.01
N PRO A 92 -22.34 -4.37 38.28
CA PRO A 92 -21.05 -5.05 38.58
C PRO A 92 -20.80 -6.36 37.78
N SER A 93 -19.57 -6.87 37.89
CA SER A 93 -19.14 -8.24 37.56
C SER A 93 -19.80 -9.32 38.42
N PRO A 94 -19.76 -10.59 37.98
CA PRO A 94 -19.52 -11.69 38.88
C PRO A 94 -18.28 -12.52 38.49
N SER A 95 -17.50 -12.82 39.51
CA SER A 95 -16.44 -13.82 39.55
C SER A 95 -17.06 -15.22 39.63
N GLU A 96 -16.54 -16.19 38.87
CA GLU A 96 -16.67 -17.61 39.24
C GLU A 96 -15.33 -18.32 39.02
N THR A 97 -14.79 -18.81 40.13
CA THR A 97 -13.74 -19.82 40.23
C THR A 97 -14.40 -21.12 40.67
N PRO A 98 -14.04 -22.26 40.09
CA PRO A 98 -14.05 -23.48 40.87
C PRO A 98 -12.75 -24.30 40.70
N ALA A 99 -12.18 -24.67 41.85
CA ALA A 99 -11.42 -25.89 42.09
C ALA A 99 -12.00 -26.48 43.41
N PRO A 100 -11.75 -27.74 43.82
CA PRO A 100 -10.85 -28.75 43.25
C PRO A 100 -11.50 -30.16 43.11
N SER A 101 -10.83 -31.07 42.39
CA SER A 101 -11.11 -32.51 42.50
C SER A 101 -9.84 -33.28 42.78
N ALA A 102 -9.87 -33.99 43.90
CA ALA A 102 -8.85 -34.91 44.38
C ALA A 102 -8.86 -36.22 43.59
N SER A 103 -7.71 -36.87 43.49
CA SER A 103 -7.61 -38.31 43.24
C SER A 103 -6.42 -38.86 44.01
N ILE A 104 -6.73 -39.85 44.84
CA ILE A 104 -5.88 -40.62 45.74
C ILE A 104 -5.24 -41.75 44.94
N TYR A 105 -3.94 -42.03 45.12
CA TYR A 105 -3.39 -43.40 45.01
C TYR A 105 -2.05 -43.55 45.78
N VAL A 106 -2.17 -44.16 46.97
CA VAL A 106 -1.41 -45.27 47.59
C VAL A 106 0.10 -45.45 47.31
N ASP A 107 0.89 -45.21 48.38
CA ASP A 107 1.83 -46.10 49.10
C ASP A 107 2.85 -46.99 48.32
N ARG A 108 4.16 -46.85 48.59
CA ARG A 108 4.93 -47.75 49.50
C ARG A 108 6.45 -47.47 49.56
N SER A 109 6.94 -47.37 50.79
CA SER A 109 8.22 -47.85 51.36
C SER A 109 9.59 -47.46 50.75
N GLY A 110 10.43 -46.84 51.59
CA GLY A 110 11.89 -46.79 51.38
C GLY A 110 12.67 -45.98 52.43
N THR A 111 12.88 -46.57 53.60
CA THR A 111 14.06 -46.45 54.48
C THR A 111 14.95 -45.19 54.42
N GLY A 112 14.91 -44.42 55.52
CA GLY A 112 16.08 -44.09 56.35
C GLY A 112 17.12 -43.10 55.82
N GLU A 113 17.19 -41.91 56.42
CA GLU A 113 18.41 -41.37 57.03
C GLU A 113 18.12 -40.08 57.82
N ARG A 114 18.88 -39.90 58.90
CA ARG A 114 18.78 -38.82 59.87
C ARG A 114 19.45 -37.55 59.31
N PRO A 115 19.00 -36.33 59.65
CA PRO A 115 19.50 -35.10 59.04
C PRO A 115 20.84 -34.67 59.66
N SER A 116 21.83 -34.40 58.81
CA SER A 116 23.02 -33.62 59.15
C SER A 116 22.73 -32.15 58.84
N GLU A 117 22.72 -31.33 59.88
CA GLU A 117 22.62 -29.88 59.86
C GLU A 117 23.87 -29.24 59.22
N PRO A 118 23.76 -28.46 58.14
CA PRO A 118 24.85 -27.63 57.65
C PRO A 118 24.74 -26.19 58.18
N ALA A 119 25.86 -25.71 58.70
CA ALA A 119 26.09 -24.35 59.19
C ALA A 119 25.73 -23.25 58.17
N PRO A 120 25.32 -22.04 58.63
CA PRO A 120 24.97 -20.94 57.76
C PRO A 120 26.22 -20.34 57.11
N THR A 121 26.51 -20.72 55.87
CA THR A 121 27.45 -19.98 55.04
C THR A 121 26.73 -18.74 54.51
N GLY A 122 26.96 -17.60 55.16
CA GLY A 122 26.59 -16.29 54.67
C GLY A 122 27.23 -16.04 53.30
N LYS A 123 26.50 -16.35 52.23
CA LYS A 123 26.84 -15.89 50.89
C LYS A 123 26.47 -14.42 50.81
N THR A 124 27.46 -13.57 51.02
CA THR A 124 27.45 -12.18 50.58
C THR A 124 27.03 -12.13 49.12
N SER A 125 25.78 -11.78 48.88
CA SER A 125 25.27 -11.46 47.55
C SER A 125 25.97 -10.19 47.10
N ILE A 126 27.05 -10.36 46.34
CA ILE A 126 27.73 -9.26 45.66
C ILE A 126 26.70 -8.73 44.67
N GLY A 127 26.22 -7.51 44.95
CA GLY A 127 25.25 -6.81 44.12
C GLY A 127 25.69 -6.86 42.67
N SER A 128 24.86 -7.47 41.84
CA SER A 128 24.99 -7.40 40.39
C SER A 128 24.85 -5.93 40.01
N THR A 129 25.97 -5.27 39.80
CA THR A 129 26.03 -3.91 39.25
C THR A 129 25.38 -3.98 37.88
N ALA A 130 24.10 -3.62 37.80
CA ALA A 130 23.35 -3.57 36.57
C ALA A 130 24.09 -2.65 35.60
N GLU A 131 24.56 -3.25 34.50
CA GLU A 131 25.25 -2.54 33.43
C GLU A 131 24.35 -1.39 32.92
N PRO A 132 24.90 -0.19 32.64
CA PRO A 132 24.10 0.95 32.20
C PRO A 132 23.38 0.62 30.88
N LYS A 133 22.07 0.36 30.96
CA LYS A 133 21.24 0.10 29.79
C LYS A 133 21.30 1.32 28.86
N ALA A 134 21.70 1.11 27.60
CA ALA A 134 21.78 2.17 26.61
C ALA A 134 20.46 2.97 26.56
N PRO A 135 20.53 4.31 26.46
CA PRO A 135 19.34 5.16 26.51
C PRO A 135 18.39 4.79 25.37
N GLN A 136 17.15 4.43 25.71
CA GLN A 136 16.14 4.02 24.74
C GLN A 136 15.55 5.23 24.00
N PHE A 137 15.34 5.08 22.69
CA PHE A 137 14.59 6.06 21.91
C PHE A 137 13.10 6.01 22.29
N THR A 138 12.51 7.16 22.59
CA THR A 138 11.16 7.25 23.18
C THR A 138 10.10 7.68 22.18
N VAL A 139 8.83 7.35 22.45
CA VAL A 139 7.67 7.82 21.67
C VAL A 139 7.66 9.35 21.53
N ARG A 140 7.97 10.09 22.60
CA ARG A 140 8.05 11.56 22.57
C ARG A 140 9.14 12.06 21.61
N GLN A 141 10.29 11.40 21.57
CA GLN A 141 11.33 11.74 20.58
C GLN A 141 10.87 11.42 19.16
N ALA A 142 10.22 10.27 18.95
CA ALA A 142 9.67 9.88 17.65
C ALA A 142 8.65 10.90 17.11
N TYR A 143 7.74 11.40 17.95
CA TYR A 143 6.84 12.50 17.58
C TYR A 143 7.59 13.76 17.11
N ARG A 144 8.66 14.16 17.81
CA ARG A 144 9.46 15.33 17.41
C ARG A 144 10.20 15.10 16.10
N VAL A 145 10.76 13.91 15.91
CA VAL A 145 11.44 13.53 14.67
C VAL A 145 10.46 13.56 13.50
N HIS A 146 9.30 12.90 13.63
CA HIS A 146 8.30 12.88 12.56
C HIS A 146 7.72 14.27 12.28
N GLY A 147 7.43 15.06 13.32
CA GLY A 147 6.97 16.43 13.13
C GLY A 147 8.00 17.33 12.42
N SER A 148 9.29 17.13 12.69
CA SER A 148 10.37 17.83 11.98
C SER A 148 10.49 17.35 10.52
N TYR A 149 10.35 16.04 10.29
CA TYR A 149 10.29 15.46 8.95
C TYR A 149 9.14 16.04 8.13
N GLN A 150 7.91 16.04 8.64
CA GLN A 150 6.74 16.54 7.92
C GLN A 150 6.87 18.02 7.55
N LYS A 151 7.36 18.86 8.48
CA LYS A 151 7.65 20.29 8.19
C LYS A 151 8.73 20.45 7.11
N GLY A 152 9.81 19.68 7.21
CA GLY A 152 10.87 19.66 6.23
C GLY A 152 10.37 19.20 4.86
N LEU A 153 9.61 18.12 4.82
CA LEU A 153 9.04 17.53 3.61
C LEU A 153 8.12 18.51 2.91
N SER A 154 7.15 19.09 3.61
CA SER A 154 6.24 20.10 3.04
C SER A 154 7.02 21.28 2.42
N SER A 155 8.02 21.80 3.15
CA SER A 155 8.87 22.89 2.66
C SER A 155 9.65 22.49 1.40
N VAL A 156 10.26 21.30 1.38
CA VAL A 156 11.04 20.82 0.24
C VAL A 156 10.16 20.48 -0.96
N GLN A 157 8.99 19.85 -0.75
CA GLN A 157 8.02 19.52 -1.79
C GLN A 157 7.47 20.78 -2.47
N SER A 158 7.16 21.84 -1.71
CA SER A 158 6.66 23.11 -2.26
C SER A 158 7.62 23.76 -3.26
N ARG A 159 8.93 23.50 -3.10
CA ARG A 159 10.00 23.97 -4.00
C ARG A 159 10.51 22.89 -4.95
N MET A 160 10.02 21.65 -4.81
CA MET A 160 10.55 20.44 -5.45
C MET A 160 12.08 20.32 -5.31
N ASP A 161 12.67 20.69 -4.16
CA ASP A 161 14.12 20.77 -3.98
C ASP A 161 14.76 19.37 -3.79
N GLU A 162 15.18 18.76 -4.91
CA GLU A 162 15.75 17.42 -4.97
C GLU A 162 17.03 17.24 -4.14
N ALA A 163 17.83 18.30 -4.04
CA ALA A 163 19.08 18.28 -3.28
C ALA A 163 18.79 18.21 -1.78
N ALA A 164 17.81 18.98 -1.30
CA ALA A 164 17.39 18.95 0.10
C ALA A 164 16.75 17.61 0.52
N MET A 165 16.14 16.85 -0.40
CA MET A 165 15.46 15.60 -0.04
C MET A 165 16.37 14.54 0.57
N GLY A 166 17.67 14.52 0.25
CA GLY A 166 18.63 13.59 0.89
C GLY A 166 18.82 13.80 2.39
N LYS A 167 18.35 14.93 2.93
CA LYS A 167 18.33 15.23 4.38
C LYS A 167 17.10 14.64 5.07
N LEU A 168 16.07 14.25 4.33
CA LEU A 168 14.77 13.84 4.86
C LEU A 168 14.47 12.35 4.60
N GLU A 169 14.91 11.83 3.46
CA GLU A 169 14.62 10.47 3.02
C GLU A 169 15.92 9.75 2.63
N ALA A 170 15.90 8.42 2.64
CA ALA A 170 17.03 7.58 2.25
C ALA A 170 16.60 6.33 1.48
N GLY A 171 17.54 5.73 0.76
CA GLY A 171 17.29 4.54 -0.06
C GLY A 171 16.25 4.78 -1.16
N LEU A 172 15.40 3.79 -1.42
CA LEU A 172 14.38 3.88 -2.46
C LEU A 172 13.40 5.04 -2.23
N ALA A 173 13.14 5.45 -0.98
CA ALA A 173 12.21 6.55 -0.68
C ALA A 173 12.67 7.87 -1.33
N VAL A 174 13.95 8.22 -1.16
CA VAL A 174 14.48 9.47 -1.74
C VAL A 174 14.51 9.43 -3.27
N GLU A 175 14.78 8.25 -3.85
CA GLU A 175 14.71 8.07 -5.31
C GLU A 175 13.29 8.29 -5.82
N MET A 176 12.29 7.69 -5.18
CA MET A 176 10.88 7.86 -5.53
C MET A 176 10.43 9.31 -5.39
N THR A 177 10.77 10.00 -4.30
CA THR A 177 10.37 11.41 -4.15
C THR A 177 11.02 12.30 -5.21
N ARG A 178 12.32 12.15 -5.48
CA ARG A 178 12.99 12.90 -6.57
C ARG A 178 12.37 12.58 -7.92
N ALA A 179 12.02 11.32 -8.13
CA ALA A 179 11.35 10.90 -9.34
C ALA A 179 9.98 11.59 -9.51
N SER A 180 9.20 11.71 -8.43
CA SER A 180 7.93 12.45 -8.45
C SER A 180 8.12 13.92 -8.80
N PHE A 181 9.18 14.57 -8.29
CA PHE A 181 9.51 15.97 -8.59
C PHE A 181 9.84 16.16 -10.07
N LYS A 182 10.64 15.25 -10.64
CA LYS A 182 10.96 15.27 -12.07
C LYS A 182 9.70 15.12 -12.92
N THR A 183 8.81 14.19 -12.58
CA THR A 183 7.56 13.99 -13.31
C THR A 183 6.66 15.25 -13.22
N ALA A 184 6.48 15.82 -12.02
CA ALA A 184 5.67 17.01 -11.83
C ALA A 184 6.17 18.21 -12.64
N ARG A 185 7.49 18.45 -12.68
CA ARG A 185 8.09 19.50 -13.53
C ARG A 185 7.81 19.31 -15.01
N LEU A 186 7.87 18.07 -15.50
CA LEU A 186 7.57 17.78 -16.91
C LEU A 186 6.10 18.05 -17.26
N GLN A 187 5.20 17.95 -16.28
CA GLN A 187 3.77 18.26 -16.45
C GLN A 187 3.44 19.73 -16.18
N GLY A 188 4.39 20.53 -15.68
CA GLY A 188 4.10 21.89 -15.21
C GLY A 188 3.24 21.90 -13.93
N GLU A 189 3.24 20.80 -13.16
CA GLU A 189 2.47 20.64 -11.94
C GLU A 189 3.34 20.88 -10.69
N SER A 190 2.68 21.22 -9.58
CA SER A 190 3.28 21.14 -8.24
C SER A 190 3.05 19.77 -7.63
N VAL A 191 3.97 19.33 -6.77
CA VAL A 191 3.69 18.21 -5.86
C VAL A 191 2.92 18.74 -4.66
N ALA A 192 1.90 18.01 -4.21
CA ALA A 192 1.15 18.39 -3.02
C ALA A 192 2.10 18.48 -1.85
N SER A 193 1.99 19.59 -1.15
CA SER A 193 2.76 19.88 0.04
C SER A 193 1.78 20.04 1.18
N GLY A 194 2.12 19.46 2.32
CA GLY A 194 1.23 19.44 3.46
C GLY A 194 1.86 18.65 4.59
N THR A 195 1.28 18.77 5.78
CA THR A 195 1.68 17.99 6.93
C THR A 195 0.55 17.08 7.31
N TRP A 196 0.86 15.83 7.63
CA TRP A 196 -0.11 14.94 8.26
C TRP A 196 -0.04 15.12 9.78
N PRO A 197 -1.03 15.80 10.40
CA PRO A 197 -0.99 16.07 11.84
C PRO A 197 -1.32 14.80 12.64
N ASN A 198 -0.98 14.83 13.93
CA ASN A 198 -1.42 13.86 14.93
C ASN A 198 -1.18 12.36 14.55
N PRO A 199 0.04 11.99 14.11
CA PRO A 199 0.31 10.59 13.80
C PRO A 199 0.22 9.73 15.07
N GLN A 200 -0.27 8.51 14.97
CA GLN A 200 0.00 7.48 15.97
C GLN A 200 1.42 6.94 15.75
N VAL A 201 2.18 6.76 16.83
CA VAL A 201 3.60 6.42 16.75
C VAL A 201 3.93 5.18 17.58
N TRP A 202 4.68 4.26 16.98
CA TRP A 202 5.16 3.04 17.63
C TRP A 202 6.67 2.94 17.51
N VAL A 203 7.33 2.77 18.66
CA VAL A 203 8.79 2.72 18.78
C VAL A 203 9.20 1.37 19.33
N PRO A 204 9.93 0.55 18.56
CA PRO A 204 10.54 -0.66 19.09
C PRO A 204 11.67 -0.36 20.06
N ARG A 205 11.99 -1.34 20.90
CA ARG A 205 13.20 -1.27 21.72
C ARG A 205 14.45 -1.25 20.86
N HIS A 206 15.47 -0.54 21.34
CA HIS A 206 16.79 -0.54 20.73
C HIS A 206 17.35 -1.97 20.72
N VAL A 207 17.94 -2.35 19.59
CA VAL A 207 18.70 -3.59 19.43
C VAL A 207 20.12 -3.19 19.06
N GLU A 208 21.08 -3.66 19.86
CA GLU A 208 22.49 -3.34 19.64
C GLU A 208 22.94 -3.76 18.22
N GLY A 209 23.73 -2.91 17.58
CA GLY A 209 24.18 -3.10 16.20
C GLY A 209 23.11 -2.81 15.13
N SER A 210 21.89 -2.43 15.51
CA SER A 210 20.82 -2.05 14.58
C SER A 210 20.46 -0.57 14.71
N PRO A 211 20.12 0.13 13.60
CA PRO A 211 19.58 1.48 13.69
C PRO A 211 18.24 1.50 14.42
N ASP A 212 18.09 2.44 15.35
CA ASP A 212 16.77 2.80 15.89
C ASP A 212 15.81 3.15 14.76
N TRP A 213 14.55 2.76 14.92
CA TRP A 213 13.51 3.05 13.95
C TRP A 213 12.16 3.20 14.65
N PHE A 214 11.19 3.77 13.95
CA PHE A 214 9.82 3.85 14.43
C PHE A 214 8.84 3.95 13.27
N VAL A 215 7.57 3.71 13.57
CA VAL A 215 6.45 3.83 12.63
C VAL A 215 5.59 5.00 13.04
N ALA A 216 5.19 5.82 12.08
CA ALA A 216 4.19 6.87 12.24
C ALA A 216 3.01 6.60 11.29
N VAL A 217 1.79 6.54 11.82
CA VAL A 217 0.57 6.37 11.03
C VAL A 217 -0.27 7.62 11.19
N ALA A 218 -0.50 8.31 10.09
CA ALA A 218 -1.47 9.39 10.04
C ALA A 218 -2.67 8.95 9.19
N HIS A 219 -3.85 9.42 9.56
CA HIS A 219 -5.07 9.10 8.85
C HIS A 219 -5.96 10.33 8.82
N GLU A 220 -6.36 10.71 7.62
CA GLU A 220 -7.40 11.71 7.39
C GLU A 220 -8.55 11.03 6.64
N THR A 221 -9.72 11.02 7.28
CA THR A 221 -10.90 10.31 6.78
C THR A 221 -11.33 10.88 5.43
N GLY A 222 -11.54 9.98 4.46
CA GLY A 222 -11.89 10.36 3.09
C GLY A 222 -10.72 10.83 2.23
N ILE A 223 -9.51 10.95 2.79
CA ILE A 223 -8.30 11.32 2.03
C ILE A 223 -7.35 10.14 1.92
N ALA A 224 -6.65 9.81 3.00
CA ALA A 224 -5.73 8.68 3.03
C ALA A 224 -5.33 8.30 4.45
N ARG A 225 -4.87 7.06 4.59
CA ARG A 225 -4.01 6.61 5.68
C ARG A 225 -2.59 6.47 5.15
N VAL A 226 -1.65 7.20 5.73
CA VAL A 226 -0.21 7.16 5.41
C VAL A 226 0.53 6.48 6.56
N VAL A 227 1.40 5.53 6.22
CA VAL A 227 2.17 4.73 7.18
C VAL A 227 3.66 4.90 6.85
N ASP A 228 4.35 5.73 7.61
CA ASP A 228 5.75 6.07 7.44
C ASP A 228 6.64 5.27 8.38
N VAL A 229 7.77 4.80 7.87
CA VAL A 229 8.85 4.18 8.66
C VAL A 229 10.08 5.07 8.63
N MET A 230 10.45 5.54 9.82
CA MET A 230 11.61 6.38 10.03
C MET A 230 12.73 5.55 10.64
N SER A 231 13.97 5.73 10.16
CA SER A 231 15.16 5.07 10.70
C SER A 231 16.23 6.09 11.02
N SER A 232 16.99 5.86 12.09
CA SER A 232 18.20 6.61 12.37
C SER A 232 19.29 6.23 11.36
N THR A 233 20.14 7.19 11.04
CA THR A 233 21.32 7.04 10.18
C THR A 233 22.46 7.88 10.79
N PRO A 234 23.72 7.69 10.37
CA PRO A 234 24.82 8.56 10.80
C PRO A 234 24.57 10.05 10.52
N SER A 235 23.76 10.37 9.51
CA SER A 235 23.40 11.74 9.12
C SER A 235 22.06 12.21 9.70
N GLY A 236 21.52 11.51 10.70
CA GLY A 236 20.25 11.80 11.35
C GLY A 236 19.09 10.92 10.88
N TRP A 237 17.87 11.27 11.29
CA TRP A 237 16.67 10.49 10.98
C TRP A 237 16.24 10.65 9.52
N ARG A 238 15.78 9.57 8.90
CA ARG A 238 15.32 9.51 7.50
C ARG A 238 14.06 8.68 7.37
N LEU A 239 13.16 9.05 6.46
CA LEU A 239 12.14 8.14 5.94
C LEU A 239 12.85 7.07 5.10
N VAL A 240 12.54 5.80 5.37
CA VAL A 240 13.13 4.66 4.65
C VAL A 240 12.07 3.74 4.01
N ALA A 241 10.83 3.81 4.49
CA ALA A 241 9.68 3.17 3.83
C ALA A 241 8.42 4.00 4.09
N SER A 242 7.47 3.97 3.15
CA SER A 242 6.14 4.56 3.32
C SER A 242 5.13 3.75 2.51
N GLY A 243 3.86 3.80 2.91
CA GLY A 243 2.76 3.32 2.09
C GLY A 243 1.49 4.08 2.41
N ALA A 244 0.60 4.18 1.44
CA ALA A 244 -0.67 4.87 1.60
C ALA A 244 -1.85 4.02 1.15
N ASP A 245 -2.98 4.25 1.81
CA ASP A 245 -4.28 3.69 1.47
C ASP A 245 -5.28 4.81 1.31
N THR A 246 -5.84 4.93 0.12
CA THR A 246 -6.62 6.09 -0.29
C THR A 246 -8.05 5.69 -0.64
N ARG A 247 -8.43 4.46 -0.29
CA ARG A 247 -9.81 3.97 -0.42
C ARG A 247 -10.71 4.78 0.51
N ALA A 248 -11.90 5.11 0.02
CA ALA A 248 -12.92 5.82 0.80
C ALA A 248 -13.32 5.05 2.07
N VAL A 249 -13.37 3.72 1.99
CA VAL A 249 -13.58 2.83 3.12
C VAL A 249 -12.30 2.05 3.37
N LEU A 250 -11.61 2.40 4.45
CA LEU A 250 -10.36 1.77 4.81
C LEU A 250 -10.61 0.49 5.62
N PRO A 251 -9.87 -0.61 5.34
CA PRO A 251 -9.88 -1.76 6.23
C PRO A 251 -9.30 -1.36 7.59
N PRO A 252 -9.74 -2.02 8.69
CA PRO A 252 -9.22 -1.77 10.02
C PRO A 252 -7.70 -1.86 10.05
N PHE A 253 -7.06 -0.85 10.66
CA PHE A 253 -5.63 -0.90 10.95
C PHE A 253 -5.40 -1.83 12.14
N PRO A 254 -4.49 -2.82 12.06
CA PRO A 254 -4.29 -3.74 13.16
C PRO A 254 -3.70 -3.00 14.37
N LYS A 255 -4.16 -3.37 15.57
CA LYS A 255 -3.57 -2.87 16.82
C LYS A 255 -2.15 -3.41 16.93
N ILE A 256 -1.17 -2.54 17.14
CA ILE A 256 0.23 -2.96 17.37
C ILE A 256 0.39 -3.45 18.82
N ALA A 257 1.11 -4.55 19.00
CA ALA A 257 1.46 -5.07 20.32
C ALA A 257 2.59 -4.24 20.93
N THR A 258 2.36 -3.76 22.15
CA THR A 258 3.36 -3.05 22.96
C THR A 258 3.62 -3.81 24.27
N ASP A 259 4.83 -3.67 24.80
CA ASP A 259 5.15 -4.14 26.14
C ASP A 259 4.60 -3.22 27.25
N ALA A 260 4.89 -3.56 28.50
CA ALA A 260 4.38 -2.84 29.68
C ALA A 260 4.84 -1.37 29.73
N GLU A 261 5.98 -1.06 29.12
CA GLU A 261 6.53 0.30 29.04
C GLU A 261 6.10 1.04 27.76
N GLY A 262 5.28 0.41 26.92
CA GLY A 262 4.71 1.00 25.71
C GLY A 262 5.58 0.90 24.46
N TYR A 263 6.65 0.10 24.47
CA TYR A 263 7.48 -0.13 23.28
C TYR A 263 6.86 -1.21 22.39
N ALA A 264 6.89 -1.00 21.09
CA ALA A 264 6.40 -1.98 20.14
C ALA A 264 7.32 -3.20 20.05
N THR A 265 6.74 -4.36 19.81
CA THR A 265 7.52 -5.59 19.63
C THR A 265 7.97 -5.71 18.16
N SER A 266 9.26 -5.48 17.89
CA SER A 266 9.85 -5.73 16.56
C SER A 266 9.94 -7.24 16.29
N LEU A 267 9.73 -7.62 15.04
CA LEU A 267 9.89 -8.99 14.56
C LEU A 267 11.01 -9.06 13.52
N PRO A 268 11.87 -10.10 13.54
CA PRO A 268 12.82 -10.33 12.46
C PRO A 268 12.09 -10.81 11.19
N GLU A 269 12.75 -10.71 10.04
CA GLU A 269 12.15 -11.08 8.74
C GLU A 269 11.83 -12.58 8.60
N ASN A 270 12.44 -13.43 9.43
CA ASN A 270 12.21 -14.87 9.52
C ASN A 270 11.35 -15.25 10.74
N ALA A 271 10.64 -14.30 11.36
CA ALA A 271 9.78 -14.55 12.50
C ALA A 271 8.75 -15.66 12.22
N THR A 272 8.72 -16.67 13.09
CA THR A 272 7.76 -17.76 13.08
C THR A 272 6.51 -17.41 13.90
N GLY A 273 5.50 -18.29 13.91
CA GLY A 273 4.23 -18.03 14.61
C GLY A 273 3.24 -17.17 13.81
N LEU A 274 3.49 -16.98 12.52
CA LEU A 274 2.63 -16.31 11.55
C LEU A 274 2.19 -17.32 10.47
N VAL A 275 1.17 -17.00 9.68
CA VAL A 275 0.76 -17.85 8.53
C VAL A 275 1.89 -18.02 7.50
N ALA A 276 2.79 -17.04 7.40
CA ALA A 276 4.08 -17.12 6.72
C ALA A 276 5.03 -16.08 7.33
N THR A 277 6.34 -16.29 7.19
CA THR A 277 7.33 -15.32 7.68
C THR A 277 7.24 -14.00 6.92
N PRO A 278 7.65 -12.84 7.50
CA PRO A 278 7.63 -11.57 6.79
C PRO A 278 8.39 -11.59 5.45
N ARG A 279 9.51 -12.33 5.38
CA ARG A 279 10.26 -12.55 4.15
C ARG A 279 9.46 -13.32 3.10
N GLN A 280 8.84 -14.43 3.48
CA GLN A 280 8.02 -15.23 2.56
C GLN A 280 6.83 -14.43 2.03
N ILE A 281 6.20 -13.59 2.87
CA ILE A 281 5.10 -12.72 2.45
C ILE A 281 5.56 -11.73 1.38
N ALA A 282 6.69 -11.05 1.60
CA ALA A 282 7.24 -10.13 0.60
C ALA A 282 7.57 -10.86 -0.72
N GLU A 283 8.25 -12.00 -0.66
CA GLU A 283 8.63 -12.78 -1.84
C GLU A 283 7.42 -13.31 -2.61
N GLN A 284 6.43 -13.89 -1.91
CA GLN A 284 5.21 -14.42 -2.52
C GLN A 284 4.35 -13.32 -3.15
N HIS A 285 4.20 -12.19 -2.47
CA HIS A 285 3.46 -11.06 -3.02
C HIS A 285 4.09 -10.59 -4.33
N LEU A 286 5.39 -10.31 -4.33
CA LEU A 286 6.09 -9.82 -5.52
C LEU A 286 6.08 -10.86 -6.66
N ALA A 287 6.25 -12.14 -6.34
CA ALA A 287 6.16 -13.22 -7.33
C ALA A 287 4.76 -13.35 -7.96
N SER A 288 3.70 -13.09 -7.19
CA SER A 288 2.32 -13.10 -7.70
C SER A 288 2.09 -11.99 -8.74
N LEU A 289 2.66 -10.80 -8.50
CA LEU A 289 2.59 -9.66 -9.42
C LEU A 289 3.45 -9.92 -10.67
N GLU A 290 4.67 -10.44 -10.50
CA GLU A 290 5.59 -10.77 -11.60
C GLU A 290 5.03 -11.83 -12.54
N SER A 291 4.50 -12.92 -11.96
CA SER A 291 3.91 -14.03 -12.73
C SER A 291 2.52 -13.73 -13.27
N VAL A 292 1.92 -12.60 -12.86
CA VAL A 292 0.57 -12.17 -13.26
C VAL A 292 -0.47 -13.25 -12.87
N LYS A 293 -0.30 -13.82 -11.68
CA LYS A 293 -1.17 -14.87 -11.11
C LYS A 293 -1.52 -14.53 -9.67
N PRO A 294 -2.81 -14.43 -9.30
CA PRO A 294 -3.18 -14.13 -7.92
C PRO A 294 -2.69 -15.23 -6.97
N ASP A 295 -2.14 -14.84 -5.82
CA ASP A 295 -1.85 -15.78 -4.73
C ASP A 295 -3.03 -15.75 -3.74
N LYS A 296 -3.68 -16.92 -3.59
CA LYS A 296 -4.88 -17.10 -2.74
C LYS A 296 -4.63 -16.86 -1.25
N ARG A 297 -3.37 -16.74 -0.81
CA ARG A 297 -3.04 -16.33 0.56
C ARG A 297 -3.38 -14.87 0.83
N PHE A 298 -3.44 -14.04 -0.21
CA PHE A 298 -3.71 -12.62 -0.09
C PHE A 298 -5.21 -12.34 -0.25
N GLU A 299 -5.69 -11.35 0.51
CA GLU A 299 -7.02 -10.80 0.33
C GLU A 299 -7.08 -10.13 -1.05
N ASP A 300 -8.21 -10.29 -1.73
CA ASP A 300 -8.47 -9.58 -2.97
C ASP A 300 -8.47 -8.06 -2.73
N GLY A 301 -7.85 -7.31 -3.65
CA GLY A 301 -7.74 -5.87 -3.48
C GLY A 301 -6.83 -5.18 -4.48
N PRO A 302 -6.68 -3.84 -4.34
CA PRO A 302 -6.06 -2.98 -5.35
C PRO A 302 -4.61 -3.37 -5.64
N TRP A 303 -3.86 -3.76 -4.62
CA TRP A 303 -2.44 -4.10 -4.75
C TRP A 303 -2.17 -5.59 -4.91
N THR A 304 -3.22 -6.42 -4.99
CA THR A 304 -3.11 -7.88 -5.12
C THR A 304 -3.82 -8.32 -6.41
N SER A 305 -5.03 -8.88 -6.31
CA SER A 305 -5.75 -9.45 -7.44
C SER A 305 -6.19 -8.43 -8.49
N GLU A 306 -6.50 -7.19 -8.11
CA GLU A 306 -6.85 -6.13 -9.08
C GLU A 306 -5.63 -5.71 -9.91
N THR A 307 -4.45 -5.59 -9.29
CA THR A 307 -3.19 -5.33 -10.01
C THR A 307 -2.85 -6.50 -10.95
N VAL A 308 -3.05 -7.74 -10.51
CA VAL A 308 -2.87 -8.91 -11.38
C VAL A 308 -3.83 -8.87 -12.56
N LYS A 309 -5.12 -8.60 -12.32
CA LYS A 309 -6.12 -8.49 -13.39
C LYS A 309 -5.77 -7.37 -14.38
N PHE A 310 -5.31 -6.22 -13.89
CA PHE A 310 -4.81 -5.14 -14.74
C PHE A 310 -3.69 -5.61 -15.66
N TRP A 311 -2.68 -6.31 -15.13
CA TRP A 311 -1.58 -6.81 -15.95
C TRP A 311 -1.98 -7.91 -16.93
N GLN A 312 -2.97 -8.74 -16.59
CA GLN A 312 -3.55 -9.71 -17.52
C GLN A 312 -4.17 -9.00 -18.72
N GLN A 313 -4.94 -7.94 -18.47
CA GLN A 313 -5.60 -7.16 -19.51
C GLN A 313 -4.59 -6.39 -20.38
N GLU A 314 -3.58 -5.75 -19.76
CA GLU A 314 -2.52 -5.03 -20.49
C GLU A 314 -1.70 -6.00 -21.35
N ARG A 315 -1.39 -7.19 -20.85
CA ARG A 315 -0.68 -8.22 -21.62
C ARG A 315 -1.46 -8.63 -22.87
N ALA A 316 -2.75 -8.96 -22.73
CA ALA A 316 -3.59 -9.35 -23.87
C ALA A 316 -3.67 -8.25 -24.94
N GLN A 317 -3.87 -6.99 -24.53
CA GLN A 317 -3.89 -5.86 -25.46
C GLN A 317 -2.57 -5.67 -26.21
N LEU A 318 -1.44 -5.82 -25.50
CA LEU A 318 -0.13 -5.70 -26.12
C LEU A 318 0.12 -6.84 -27.10
N GLU A 319 -0.26 -8.07 -26.76
CA GLU A 319 -0.13 -9.25 -27.64
C GLU A 319 -0.94 -9.05 -28.93
N ASP A 320 -2.20 -8.60 -28.84
CA ASP A 320 -3.02 -8.27 -30.01
C ASP A 320 -2.36 -7.17 -30.88
N ALA A 321 -1.78 -6.16 -30.23
CA ALA A 321 -1.02 -5.08 -30.86
C ALA A 321 0.36 -5.51 -31.39
N GLY A 322 0.78 -6.77 -31.20
CA GLY A 322 2.06 -7.31 -31.68
C GLY A 322 3.24 -6.95 -30.79
N TRP A 323 3.04 -6.94 -29.47
CA TRP A 323 4.03 -6.68 -28.44
C TRP A 323 3.98 -7.74 -27.33
N ILE A 324 5.15 -8.12 -26.79
CA ILE A 324 5.25 -8.93 -25.57
C ILE A 324 5.47 -8.03 -24.36
N LEU A 325 4.77 -8.31 -23.26
CA LEU A 325 5.01 -7.71 -21.94
C LEU A 325 5.70 -8.69 -20.97
N SER A 326 6.90 -8.29 -20.52
CA SER A 326 7.64 -8.93 -19.43
C SER A 326 7.64 -8.05 -18.18
N LEU A 327 7.37 -8.65 -17.02
CA LEU A 327 7.42 -7.99 -15.73
C LEU A 327 8.55 -8.61 -14.90
N THR A 328 9.24 -7.79 -14.11
CA THR A 328 10.23 -8.25 -13.13
C THR A 328 10.07 -7.48 -11.84
N TYR A 329 10.19 -8.15 -10.68
CA TYR A 329 10.13 -7.54 -9.36
C TYR A 329 11.34 -7.97 -8.53
N ARG A 330 12.15 -6.99 -8.10
CA ARG A 330 13.31 -7.21 -7.24
C ARG A 330 13.10 -6.52 -5.90
N ARG A 331 13.11 -7.29 -4.80
CA ARG A 331 13.06 -6.73 -3.45
C ARG A 331 14.23 -5.78 -3.20
N GLU A 332 13.97 -4.65 -2.54
CA GLU A 332 14.99 -3.67 -2.14
C GLU A 332 14.88 -3.35 -0.65
N GLY A 333 16.02 -3.11 -0.02
CA GLY A 333 16.10 -2.71 1.38
C GLY A 333 15.71 -3.79 2.41
N PRO A 334 15.76 -3.44 3.71
CA PRO A 334 15.40 -4.33 4.79
C PRO A 334 13.87 -4.51 4.89
N ILE A 335 13.45 -5.71 5.28
CA ILE A 335 12.08 -5.96 5.73
C ILE A 335 11.99 -5.56 7.20
N ARG A 336 10.98 -4.76 7.54
CA ARG A 336 10.69 -4.38 8.93
C ARG A 336 9.34 -4.93 9.32
N ALA A 337 9.20 -5.35 10.57
CA ALA A 337 7.94 -5.90 11.05
C ALA A 337 7.68 -5.56 12.51
N LEU A 338 6.43 -5.28 12.85
CA LEU A 338 5.94 -5.14 14.22
C LEU A 338 4.90 -6.22 14.50
N ARG A 339 4.92 -6.79 15.71
CA ARG A 339 3.86 -7.72 16.16
C ARG A 339 2.56 -6.96 16.36
N THR A 340 1.45 -7.57 15.96
CA THR A 340 0.09 -7.06 16.20
C THR A 340 -0.51 -7.70 17.45
N GLY A 341 -1.53 -7.06 18.03
CA GLY A 341 -2.12 -7.45 19.32
C GLY A 341 -2.85 -8.80 19.30
N ASP A 342 -3.21 -9.29 18.12
CA ASP A 342 -3.76 -10.62 17.85
C ASP A 342 -2.67 -11.69 17.64
N GLY A 343 -1.39 -11.34 17.75
CA GLY A 343 -0.26 -12.23 17.52
C GLY A 343 0.25 -12.29 16.08
N GLY A 344 -0.39 -11.56 15.15
CA GLY A 344 0.08 -11.39 13.78
C GLY A 344 1.26 -10.43 13.64
N ALA A 345 1.45 -9.90 12.44
CA ALA A 345 2.48 -8.91 12.13
C ALA A 345 1.99 -7.83 11.16
N LEU A 346 2.52 -6.62 11.31
CA LEU A 346 2.49 -5.57 10.30
C LEU A 346 3.89 -5.47 9.68
N VAL A 347 3.99 -5.59 8.36
CA VAL A 347 5.24 -5.78 7.62
C VAL A 347 5.41 -4.70 6.56
N TRP A 348 6.62 -4.13 6.47
CA TRP A 348 7.04 -3.19 5.44
C TRP A 348 8.16 -3.79 4.61
N TYR A 349 8.01 -3.69 3.29
CA TYR A 349 9.03 -4.09 2.33
C TYR A 349 8.92 -3.23 1.07
N ALA A 350 10.01 -3.20 0.30
CA ALA A 350 10.10 -2.44 -0.92
C ALA A 350 10.58 -3.31 -2.07
N ALA A 351 10.28 -2.87 -3.29
CA ALA A 351 10.72 -3.52 -4.50
C ALA A 351 10.96 -2.48 -5.61
N ARG A 352 11.85 -2.84 -6.51
CA ARG A 352 11.91 -2.24 -7.83
C ARG A 352 11.19 -3.16 -8.81
N SER A 353 10.24 -2.61 -9.56
CA SER A 353 9.56 -3.36 -10.62
C SER A 353 9.90 -2.77 -11.97
N THR A 354 10.20 -3.60 -12.96
CA THR A 354 10.38 -3.15 -14.35
C THR A 354 9.36 -3.84 -15.24
N ASP A 355 8.61 -3.03 -16.00
CA ASP A 355 7.85 -3.49 -17.15
C ASP A 355 8.66 -3.30 -18.42
N THR A 356 8.65 -4.30 -19.29
CA THR A 356 9.42 -4.31 -20.54
C THR A 356 8.51 -4.77 -21.66
N ARG A 357 8.39 -3.95 -22.70
CA ARG A 357 7.56 -4.18 -23.88
C ARG A 357 8.45 -4.32 -25.09
N MET A 358 8.40 -5.47 -25.76
CA MET A 358 9.19 -5.75 -26.97
C MET A 358 8.24 -5.92 -28.16
N ALA A 359 8.54 -5.28 -29.29
CA ALA A 359 7.76 -5.45 -30.51
C ALA A 359 8.02 -6.85 -31.12
N GLU A 360 6.95 -7.57 -31.45
CA GLU A 360 7.01 -8.81 -32.23
C GLU A 360 6.65 -8.57 -33.69
N ARG A 361 5.84 -7.55 -33.97
CA ARG A 361 5.36 -7.22 -35.31
C ARG A 361 6.06 -5.97 -35.83
N ALA A 362 6.64 -6.06 -37.02
CA ALA A 362 7.25 -4.92 -37.69
C ALA A 362 6.22 -3.79 -37.88
N GLY A 363 6.61 -2.56 -37.57
CA GLY A 363 5.75 -1.38 -37.67
C GLY A 363 4.75 -1.20 -36.53
N ALA A 364 4.67 -2.14 -35.58
CA ALA A 364 3.88 -1.96 -34.37
C ALA A 364 4.43 -0.77 -33.56
N LYS A 365 3.53 -0.08 -32.86
CA LYS A 365 3.86 1.07 -32.03
C LYS A 365 3.25 0.92 -30.65
N VAL A 366 3.96 1.39 -29.63
CA VAL A 366 3.44 1.47 -28.27
C VAL A 366 3.85 2.78 -27.63
N THR A 367 2.96 3.34 -26.80
CA THR A 367 3.28 4.45 -25.91
C THR A 367 3.19 3.96 -24.47
N LEU A 368 4.11 4.40 -23.62
CA LEU A 368 3.97 4.18 -22.18
C LEU A 368 2.77 4.98 -21.64
N LYS A 369 2.25 4.62 -20.47
CA LYS A 369 1.08 5.27 -19.86
C LYS A 369 1.48 6.06 -18.59
N GLY A 370 0.62 6.98 -18.14
CA GLY A 370 0.78 7.74 -16.90
C GLY A 370 2.12 8.49 -16.77
N SER A 371 2.73 8.45 -15.58
CA SER A 371 4.02 9.11 -15.31
C SER A 371 5.16 8.63 -16.23
N ALA A 372 5.11 7.39 -16.74
CA ALA A 372 6.11 6.89 -17.67
C ALA A 372 5.97 7.54 -19.06
N ALA A 373 4.73 7.75 -19.52
CA ALA A 373 4.44 8.50 -20.75
C ALA A 373 4.98 9.93 -20.67
N VAL A 374 4.71 10.62 -19.57
CA VAL A 374 5.21 11.98 -19.30
C VAL A 374 6.73 12.03 -19.43
N ARG A 375 7.42 11.05 -18.84
CA ARG A 375 8.89 10.98 -18.82
C ARG A 375 9.51 10.67 -20.17
N THR A 376 8.77 10.04 -21.07
CA THR A 376 9.16 9.85 -22.46
C THR A 376 8.57 10.90 -23.39
N ARG A 377 7.96 11.97 -22.85
CA ARG A 377 7.27 13.03 -23.62
C ARG A 377 6.21 12.48 -24.58
N ASN A 378 5.51 11.44 -24.14
CA ASN A 378 4.50 10.70 -24.92
C ASN A 378 5.06 10.14 -26.25
N LYS A 379 6.37 9.84 -26.30
CA LYS A 379 6.99 9.20 -27.45
C LYS A 379 6.37 7.81 -27.68
N ALA A 380 6.02 7.54 -28.93
CA ALA A 380 5.73 6.18 -29.41
C ALA A 380 7.04 5.46 -29.76
N PHE A 381 7.14 4.20 -29.36
CA PHE A 381 8.28 3.31 -29.58
C PHE A 381 7.94 2.24 -30.61
N THR A 382 8.94 1.75 -31.34
CA THR A 382 8.74 0.75 -32.41
C THR A 382 9.50 -0.55 -32.18
N HIS A 383 10.47 -0.59 -31.25
CA HIS A 383 11.22 -1.82 -30.94
C HIS A 383 11.11 -2.20 -29.47
N SER A 384 11.44 -1.27 -28.57
CA SER A 384 11.35 -1.49 -27.13
C SER A 384 10.75 -0.30 -26.39
N ALA A 385 10.04 -0.58 -25.30
CA ALA A 385 9.71 0.40 -24.29
C ALA A 385 9.80 -0.23 -22.90
N SER A 386 10.30 0.51 -21.92
CA SER A 386 10.39 0.04 -20.54
C SER A 386 10.14 1.16 -19.55
N ALA A 387 9.52 0.84 -18.42
CA ALA A 387 9.45 1.68 -17.24
C ALA A 387 9.85 0.91 -15.99
N THR A 388 10.68 1.55 -15.16
CA THR A 388 11.10 1.05 -13.86
C THR A 388 10.45 1.87 -12.77
N TYR A 389 9.87 1.21 -11.78
CA TYR A 389 9.15 1.80 -10.67
C TYR A 389 9.81 1.42 -9.35
N GLY A 390 9.81 2.36 -8.41
CA GLY A 390 10.00 2.06 -7.00
C GLY A 390 8.63 1.76 -6.39
N ARG A 391 8.57 0.75 -5.53
CA ARG A 391 7.35 0.34 -4.84
C ARG A 391 7.64 0.03 -3.39
N MET A 392 6.77 0.47 -2.51
CA MET A 392 6.82 0.21 -1.08
C MET A 392 5.45 -0.22 -0.60
N TYR A 393 5.40 -1.25 0.23
CA TYR A 393 4.15 -1.87 0.66
C TYR A 393 4.07 -1.94 2.18
N VAL A 394 2.84 -1.91 2.68
CA VAL A 394 2.49 -2.23 4.07
C VAL A 394 1.54 -3.41 4.04
N THR A 395 1.83 -4.46 4.80
CA THR A 395 1.06 -5.71 4.76
C THR A 395 0.80 -6.24 6.15
N TYR A 396 -0.45 -6.58 6.45
CA TYR A 396 -0.81 -7.32 7.65
C TYR A 396 -0.74 -8.83 7.37
N VAL A 397 -0.08 -9.55 8.27
CA VAL A 397 0.15 -11.00 8.22
C VAL A 397 -0.50 -11.62 9.45
N PRO A 398 -1.52 -12.48 9.28
CA PRO A 398 -2.19 -13.14 10.39
C PRO A 398 -1.27 -14.06 11.23
N PRO A 399 -1.61 -14.32 12.51
CA PRO A 399 -0.92 -15.32 13.32
C PRO A 399 -1.06 -16.73 12.74
N ALA A 400 -0.12 -17.61 13.06
CA ALA A 400 -0.18 -19.01 12.66
C ALA A 400 -1.49 -19.67 13.12
N GLY A 401 -2.08 -20.49 12.25
CA GLY A 401 -3.37 -21.15 12.49
C GLY A 401 -4.59 -20.28 12.19
N SER A 402 -4.42 -18.98 11.88
CA SER A 402 -5.52 -18.17 11.35
C SER A 402 -5.93 -18.64 9.94
N THR A 403 -7.22 -18.54 9.65
CA THR A 403 -7.80 -18.70 8.31
C THR A 403 -7.95 -17.38 7.57
N ASP A 404 -7.65 -16.26 8.22
CA ASP A 404 -7.72 -14.94 7.59
C ASP A 404 -6.67 -14.82 6.49
N PRO A 405 -6.98 -14.11 5.39
CA PRO A 405 -5.99 -13.83 4.37
C PRO A 405 -5.00 -12.75 4.81
N VAL A 406 -3.83 -12.74 4.17
CA VAL A 406 -2.83 -11.67 4.26
C VAL A 406 -3.38 -10.43 3.56
N ARG A 407 -3.29 -9.26 4.20
CA ARG A 407 -3.89 -8.02 3.67
C ARG A 407 -2.83 -7.01 3.32
N VAL A 408 -2.73 -6.62 2.04
CA VAL A 408 -1.90 -5.46 1.65
C VAL A 408 -2.69 -4.20 1.99
N LEU A 409 -2.19 -3.43 2.96
CA LEU A 409 -2.88 -2.29 3.54
C LEU A 409 -2.53 -0.97 2.89
N GLY A 410 -1.46 -0.90 2.10
CA GLY A 410 -1.05 0.33 1.44
C GLY A 410 0.11 0.10 0.47
N GLU A 411 0.21 0.98 -0.52
CA GLU A 411 1.34 1.08 -1.43
C GLU A 411 1.80 2.53 -1.55
N TRP A 412 3.09 2.73 -1.79
CA TRP A 412 3.60 3.90 -2.48
C TRP A 412 4.36 3.43 -3.73
N SER A 413 4.02 3.96 -4.91
CA SER A 413 4.70 3.66 -6.17
C SER A 413 5.06 4.94 -6.94
N GLU A 414 6.21 4.95 -7.61
CA GLU A 414 6.63 6.05 -8.50
C GLU A 414 7.50 5.55 -9.64
N VAL A 415 7.38 6.15 -10.83
CA VAL A 415 8.23 5.84 -12.00
C VAL A 415 9.61 6.43 -11.79
N LEU A 416 10.63 5.59 -11.65
CA LEU A 416 12.02 5.98 -11.47
C LEU A 416 12.72 6.26 -12.79
N GLU A 417 12.45 5.45 -13.81
CA GLU A 417 13.07 5.52 -15.13
C GLU A 417 12.08 5.04 -16.20
N SER A 418 12.21 5.55 -17.42
CA SER A 418 11.43 5.11 -18.57
C SER A 418 12.15 5.47 -19.86
N HIS A 419 12.28 4.51 -20.77
CA HIS A 419 13.01 4.69 -22.03
C HIS A 419 12.55 3.67 -23.08
N GLY A 420 13.08 3.77 -24.29
CA GLY A 420 12.80 2.88 -25.41
C GLY A 420 13.31 3.45 -26.72
N ASP A 421 13.28 2.63 -27.77
CA ASP A 421 13.70 2.97 -29.13
C ASP A 421 12.56 2.96 -30.15
#